data_AF-A0A3Q7JA20-F1
#
_entry.id   AF-A0A3Q7JA20-F1
#
_cell.length_a   1.000
_cell.length_b   1.000
_cell.length_c   1.000
_cell.angle_alpha   90.00
_cell.angle_beta   90.00
_cell.angle_gamma   90.00
#
_symmetry.space_group_name_H-M   'P 1'
#
loop_
_entity.id
_entity.type
_entity.pdbx_description
1 polymer ?
#
loop_
_entity_poly.entity_id
_entity_poly.type
_entity_poly.pdbx_seq_one_letter_code
_entity_poly.pdbx_strand_id
1 'polypeptide(L)'
;MHRLMMQLSIDPMRKASTGEDDAQSPDSENKYRKTVLQALERAEETEKPPLADLFTDVYDQIPSNLQEQERFIRDAINKRPNEYSTNIPL
;
A
#
# COMPACT_ATOMS: atom_id res chain seq x y z
N MET A 1 19.33 -2.25 18.41
CA MET A 1 20.35 -1.47 17.68
C MET A 1 19.79 -0.75 16.44
N HIS A 2 18.91 -1.35 15.64
CA HIS A 2 18.35 -0.72 14.43
C HIS A 2 17.57 0.59 14.67
N ARG A 3 16.77 0.67 15.74
CA ARG A 3 16.02 1.89 16.11
C ARG A 3 16.93 3.05 16.56
N LEU A 4 18.12 2.76 17.09
CA LEU A 4 19.06 3.78 17.55
C LEU A 4 19.79 4.43 16.35
N MET A 5 20.13 3.64 15.33
CA MET A 5 20.82 4.14 14.13
C MET A 5 19.95 5.05 13.26
N MET A 6 18.62 4.84 13.22
CA MET A 6 17.72 5.74 12.49
C MET A 6 17.54 7.10 13.17
N GLN A 7 17.50 7.14 14.52
CA GLN A 7 17.38 8.40 15.26
C GLN A 7 18.63 9.28 15.07
N LEU A 8 19.82 8.67 15.19
CA LEU A 8 21.12 9.32 14.98
C LEU A 8 21.31 9.92 13.57
N SER A 9 20.61 9.41 12.56
CA SER A 9 20.72 9.91 11.17
C SER A 9 19.83 11.13 10.88
N ILE A 10 18.78 11.36 11.68
CA ILE A 10 17.80 12.44 11.48
C ILE A 10 18.17 13.67 12.32
N ASP A 11 18.79 13.48 13.48
CA ASP A 11 19.18 14.55 14.40
C ASP A 11 20.08 15.66 13.81
N PRO A 12 21.10 15.39 12.96
CA PRO A 12 21.92 16.46 12.38
C PRO A 12 21.17 17.32 11.35
N MET A 13 20.16 16.78 10.63
CA MET A 13 19.28 17.58 9.76
C MET A 13 18.31 18.43 10.57
N ARG A 14 17.86 17.96 11.74
CA ARG A 14 16.97 18.70 12.66
C ARG A 14 17.61 19.99 13.18
N LYS A 15 18.93 19.96 13.41
CA LYS A 15 19.70 21.09 13.98
C LYS A 15 20.15 22.14 12.95
N ALA A 16 20.26 21.78 11.67
CA ALA A 16 20.71 22.69 10.62
C ALA A 16 19.61 23.60 10.07
N SER A 17 18.34 23.29 10.32
CA SER A 17 17.17 24.05 9.85
C SER A 17 16.63 25.07 10.85
N THR A 18 17.28 25.26 12.02
CA THR A 18 16.72 26.07 13.11
C THR A 18 17.20 27.52 13.04
N GLY A 19 16.59 28.28 12.15
CA GLY A 19 16.23 29.68 12.38
C GLY A 19 14.74 29.80 12.09
N GLU A 20 13.91 29.82 13.15
CA GLU A 20 12.54 30.37 13.25
C GLU A 20 11.54 29.93 12.14
N ASP A 21 10.47 29.15 12.34
CA ASP A 21 9.43 29.23 13.38
C ASP A 21 8.61 27.91 13.51
N ASP A 22 8.21 27.58 14.74
CA ASP A 22 6.96 26.91 15.17
C ASP A 22 6.51 25.51 14.66
N ALA A 23 7.34 24.72 13.97
CA ALA A 23 6.87 23.42 13.42
C ALA A 23 7.20 22.15 14.22
N GLN A 24 8.03 22.21 15.26
CA GLN A 24 8.52 21.01 15.97
C GLN A 24 8.13 20.96 17.46
N SER A 25 6.89 21.33 17.79
CA SER A 25 6.26 20.97 19.06
C SER A 25 6.01 19.44 19.09
N PRO A 26 6.02 18.74 20.24
CA PRO A 26 5.50 17.36 20.35
C PRO A 26 4.13 17.13 19.68
N ASP A 27 3.37 18.21 19.49
CA ASP A 27 2.11 18.24 18.74
C ASP A 27 2.28 17.86 17.26
N SER A 28 3.39 18.21 16.61
CA SER A 28 3.62 17.84 15.20
C SER A 28 3.94 16.36 15.05
N GLU A 29 4.75 15.78 15.93
CA GLU A 29 4.97 14.33 15.95
C GLU A 29 3.68 13.55 16.21
N ASN A 30 2.82 14.02 17.12
CA ASN A 30 1.52 13.41 17.38
C ASN A 30 0.60 13.51 16.16
N LYS A 31 0.58 14.68 15.50
CA LYS A 31 -0.16 14.90 14.25
C LYS A 31 0.26 13.92 13.16
N TYR A 32 1.56 13.73 12.92
CA TYR A 32 2.04 12.77 11.91
C TYR A 32 1.68 11.33 12.26
N ARG A 33 1.82 10.92 13.52
CA ARG A 33 1.39 9.57 13.97
C ARG A 33 -0.10 9.36 13.70
N LYS A 34 -0.93 10.33 14.04
CA LYS A 34 -2.37 10.29 13.76
C LYS A 34 -2.65 10.19 12.26
N THR A 35 -1.97 10.97 11.43
CA THR A 35 -2.13 10.92 9.97
C THR A 35 -1.78 9.55 9.41
N VAL A 36 -0.66 8.95 9.84
CA VAL A 36 -0.23 7.62 9.37
C VAL A 36 -1.23 6.54 9.80
N LEU A 37 -1.67 6.54 11.06
CA LEU A 37 -2.66 5.56 11.55
C LEU A 37 -3.98 5.66 10.78
N GLN A 38 -4.46 6.88 10.54
CA GLN A 38 -5.68 7.09 9.75
C GLN A 38 -5.51 6.70 8.27
N ALA A 39 -4.31 6.84 7.71
CA ALA A 39 -4.05 6.39 6.34
C ALA A 39 -4.02 4.86 6.25
N LEU A 40 -3.46 4.19 7.27
CA LEU A 40 -3.43 2.73 7.37
C LEU A 40 -4.84 2.15 7.51
N GLU A 41 -5.64 2.69 8.42
CA GLU A 41 -7.04 2.26 8.63
C GLU A 41 -7.85 2.37 7.33
N ARG A 42 -7.74 3.50 6.61
CA ARG A 42 -8.39 3.65 5.30
C ARG A 42 -7.87 2.66 4.26
N ALA A 43 -6.57 2.37 4.24
CA ALA A 43 -5.99 1.42 3.30
C ALA A 43 -6.43 -0.02 3.59
N GLU A 44 -6.64 -0.39 4.86
CA GLU A 44 -7.15 -1.70 5.25
C GLU A 44 -8.62 -1.90 4.86
N GLU A 45 -9.43 -0.84 4.91
CA GLU A 45 -10.83 -0.85 4.48
C GLU A 45 -11.00 -0.77 2.95
N THR A 46 -9.95 -0.39 2.23
CA THR A 46 -10.01 -0.27 0.78
C THR A 46 -10.13 -1.64 0.13
N GLU A 47 -11.11 -1.80 -0.75
CA GLU A 47 -11.32 -3.04 -1.51
C GLU A 47 -10.07 -3.38 -2.33
N LYS A 48 -9.76 -4.67 -2.43
CA LYS A 48 -8.66 -5.11 -3.28
C LYS A 48 -8.99 -4.81 -4.75
N PRO A 49 -7.98 -4.51 -5.58
CA PRO A 49 -8.19 -4.37 -7.01
C PRO A 49 -8.77 -5.68 -7.59
N PRO A 50 -9.58 -5.58 -8.66
CA PRO A 50 -10.17 -6.74 -9.31
C PRO A 50 -9.10 -7.67 -9.90
N LEU A 51 -9.45 -8.95 -10.06
CA LEU A 51 -8.56 -9.96 -10.63
C LEU A 51 -8.05 -9.57 -12.03
N ALA A 52 -8.86 -8.84 -12.81
CA ALA A 52 -8.51 -8.35 -14.14
C ALA A 52 -7.24 -7.48 -14.13
N ASP A 53 -7.00 -6.72 -13.04
CA ASP A 53 -5.85 -5.82 -12.94
C ASP A 53 -4.50 -6.55 -12.94
N LEU A 54 -4.50 -7.87 -12.67
CA LEU A 54 -3.30 -8.71 -12.79
C LEU A 54 -2.77 -8.80 -14.23
N PHE A 55 -3.60 -8.48 -15.23
CA PHE A 55 -3.30 -8.68 -16.65
C PHE A 55 -3.19 -7.38 -17.46
N THR A 56 -3.62 -6.24 -16.91
CA THR A 56 -3.82 -4.99 -17.67
C THR A 56 -2.57 -4.12 -17.79
N ASP A 57 -1.57 -4.28 -16.91
CA ASP A 57 -0.36 -3.44 -16.85
C ASP A 57 0.88 -4.08 -17.49
N VAL A 58 0.74 -5.29 -18.05
CA VAL A 58 1.87 -6.06 -18.62
C VAL A 58 2.26 -5.53 -20.01
N TYR A 59 1.26 -5.16 -20.83
CA TYR A 59 1.43 -4.70 -22.21
C TYR A 59 0.43 -3.58 -22.51
N ASP A 60 0.71 -2.79 -23.56
CA ASP A 60 -0.21 -1.74 -24.04
C ASP A 60 -1.60 -2.29 -24.42
N GLN A 61 -1.65 -3.53 -24.90
CA GLN A 61 -2.87 -4.27 -25.21
C GLN A 61 -2.75 -5.68 -24.68
N ILE A 62 -3.84 -6.19 -24.08
CA ILE A 62 -3.87 -7.54 -23.51
C ILE A 62 -3.84 -8.57 -24.65
N PRO A 63 -2.76 -9.37 -24.80
CA PRO A 63 -2.67 -10.39 -25.84
C PRO A 63 -3.59 -11.58 -25.50
N SER A 64 -3.96 -12.36 -26.51
CA SER A 64 -4.93 -13.46 -26.39
C SER A 64 -4.55 -14.49 -25.33
N ASN A 65 -3.26 -14.79 -25.17
CA ASN A 65 -2.79 -15.73 -24.16
C ASN A 65 -3.07 -15.23 -22.72
N LEU A 66 -3.03 -13.92 -22.45
CA LEU A 66 -3.38 -13.37 -21.14
C LEU A 66 -4.89 -13.40 -20.91
N GLN A 67 -5.69 -13.12 -21.94
CA GLN A 67 -7.16 -13.26 -21.88
C GLN A 67 -7.57 -14.72 -21.58
N GLU A 68 -6.88 -15.69 -22.18
CA GLU A 68 -7.10 -17.10 -21.89
C GLU A 68 -6.70 -17.48 -20.47
N GLN A 69 -5.54 -17.01 -19.99
CA GLN A 69 -5.08 -17.24 -18.62
C GLN A 69 -6.07 -16.68 -17.59
N GLU A 70 -6.56 -15.45 -17.79
CA GLU A 70 -7.59 -14.86 -16.93
C GLU A 70 -8.84 -15.74 -16.86
N ARG A 71 -9.34 -16.22 -18.01
CA ARG A 71 -10.47 -17.15 -18.06
C ARG A 71 -10.21 -18.44 -17.28
N PHE A 72 -9.03 -19.04 -17.41
CA PHE A 72 -8.70 -20.26 -16.68
C PHE A 72 -8.71 -20.07 -15.16
N ILE A 73 -8.22 -18.92 -14.67
CA ILE A 73 -8.24 -18.61 -13.24
C ILE A 73 -9.67 -18.40 -12.76
N ARG A 74 -10.48 -17.62 -13.48
CA ARG A 74 -11.90 -17.41 -13.15
C ARG A 74 -12.67 -18.72 -13.08
N ASP A 75 -12.47 -19.61 -14.05
CA ASP A 75 -13.07 -20.95 -14.04
C ASP A 75 -12.61 -21.80 -12.84
N ALA A 76 -11.34 -21.72 -12.46
CA ALA A 76 -10.82 -22.44 -11.31
C ALA A 76 -11.42 -21.96 -9.99
N ILE A 77 -11.56 -20.64 -9.82
CA ILE A 77 -12.20 -20.02 -8.64
C ILE A 77 -13.67 -20.42 -8.58
N ASN A 78 -14.40 -20.32 -9.69
CA ASN A 78 -15.81 -20.72 -9.76
C ASN A 78 -16.04 -22.20 -9.45
N LYS A 79 -15.11 -23.07 -9.85
CA LYS A 79 -15.18 -24.51 -9.54
C LYS A 79 -14.91 -24.84 -8.08
N ARG A 80 -14.06 -24.06 -7.41
CA ARG A 80 -13.57 -24.33 -6.04
C ARG A 80 -13.55 -23.05 -5.19
N PRO A 81 -14.70 -22.38 -4.97
CA PRO A 81 -14.72 -21.06 -4.34
C PRO A 81 -14.15 -21.07 -2.90
N ASN A 82 -14.28 -22.19 -2.19
CA ASN A 82 -13.79 -22.33 -0.82
C ASN A 82 -12.25 -22.38 -0.69
N GLU A 83 -11.52 -22.56 -1.80
CA GLU A 83 -10.05 -22.58 -1.83
C GLU A 83 -9.44 -21.19 -2.11
N TYR A 84 -10.27 -20.18 -2.40
CA TYR A 84 -9.82 -18.85 -2.80
C TYR A 84 -10.41 -17.74 -1.92
N SER A 85 -9.73 -16.60 -1.88
CA SER A 85 -10.20 -15.44 -1.11
C SER A 85 -11.43 -14.81 -1.76
N THR A 86 -12.45 -14.54 -0.96
CA THR A 86 -13.67 -13.85 -1.39
C THR A 86 -13.54 -12.33 -1.45
N ASN A 87 -12.44 -11.78 -0.93
CA ASN A 87 -12.21 -10.34 -0.82
C ASN A 87 -11.48 -9.75 -2.05
N ILE A 88 -11.42 -10.50 -3.15
CA ILE A 88 -10.86 -10.06 -4.42
C ILE A 88 -12.02 -10.04 -5.42
N PRO A 89 -12.38 -8.88 -5.99
CA PRO A 89 -13.42 -8.80 -7.00
C PRO A 89 -13.01 -9.59 -8.24
N LEU A 90 -13.94 -10.38 -8.77
CA LEU A 90 -13.74 -11.08 -10.05
C LEU A 90 -14.16 -10.16 -11.19
#